data_AF-A0A6B3H8Q2-F1
#
_entry.id   AF-A0A6B3H8Q2-F1
#
_cell.length_a   1.000
_cell.length_b   1.000
_cell.length_c   1.000
_cell.angle_alpha   90.00
_cell.angle_beta   90.00
_cell.angle_gamma   90.00
#
_symmetry.space_group_name_H-M   'P 1'
#
loop_
_entity.id
_entity.type
_entity.pdbx_description
1 polymer ?
#
loop_
_entity_poly.entity_id
_entity_poly.type
_entity_poly.pdbx_seq_one_letter_code
_entity_poly.pdbx_strand_id
1 'polypeptide(L)'
;IKPKHAVTPYGTVRAPYILRCTEGFTAGLKGLKRTWLPMNSSMIATEPLPARIWDTIGWQGRETLGDMAHAYLYAQRTADDRIAIGGRGYPYRYGSATDNDGRTQPATIAALRDLLVRLFPTTAGVRIDHAWSGVLGVPRDWCATVTLDRST
;
A
#
# COMPACT_ATOMS: atom_id res chain seq x y z
N ILE A 1 5.87 22.77 6.69
CA ILE A 1 5.20 23.10 7.97
C ILE A 1 6.15 23.97 8.78
N LYS A 2 5.67 25.08 9.33
CA LYS A 2 6.38 25.94 10.27
C LYS A 2 5.64 25.90 11.61
N PRO A 3 6.25 26.32 12.73
CA PRO A 3 5.54 26.44 13.99
C PRO A 3 4.21 27.16 13.84
N LYS A 4 3.10 26.55 14.27
CA LYS A 4 1.71 27.07 14.16
C LYS A 4 1.22 27.49 12.76
N HIS A 5 1.97 27.20 11.69
CA HIS A 5 1.63 27.57 10.30
C HIS A 5 1.73 26.39 9.31
N ALA A 6 0.61 26.07 8.66
CA ALA A 6 0.55 25.18 7.51
C ALA A 6 0.59 26.03 6.24
N VAL A 7 1.73 26.01 5.54
CA VAL A 7 1.98 26.79 4.32
C VAL A 7 1.69 25.90 3.10
N THR A 8 0.83 26.37 2.21
CA THR A 8 0.49 25.71 0.94
C THR A 8 0.73 26.69 -0.22
N PRO A 9 0.70 26.23 -1.48
CA PRO A 9 0.75 27.12 -2.64
C PRO A 9 -0.38 28.15 -2.71
N TYR A 10 -1.48 27.93 -1.98
CA TYR A 10 -2.70 28.75 -2.04
C TYR A 10 -2.88 29.67 -0.83
N GLY A 11 -1.97 29.62 0.14
CA GLY A 11 -2.04 30.45 1.34
C GLY A 11 -1.47 29.78 2.56
N THR A 12 -1.71 30.41 3.71
CA THR A 12 -1.24 29.92 5.01
C THR A 12 -2.38 29.81 5.98
N VAL A 13 -2.55 28.63 6.58
CA VAL A 13 -3.49 28.39 7.68
C VAL A 13 -2.73 28.44 9.00
N ARG A 14 -3.30 29.14 9.99
CA ARG A 14 -2.75 29.27 11.34
C ARG A 14 -3.61 28.48 12.33
N ALA A 15 -2.96 27.75 13.22
CA ALA A 15 -3.63 27.01 14.28
C ALA A 15 -2.72 26.86 15.50
N PRO A 16 -3.27 26.70 16.72
CA PRO A 16 -2.47 26.40 17.90
C PRO A 16 -1.70 25.08 17.79
N TYR A 17 -2.26 24.11 17.05
CA TYR A 17 -1.65 22.80 16.77
C TYR A 17 -1.76 22.49 15.28
N ILE A 18 -0.71 21.85 14.74
CA ILE A 18 -0.70 21.32 13.38
C ILE A 18 -0.39 19.83 13.46
N LEU A 19 -1.31 19.01 12.95
CA LEU A 19 -1.12 17.57 12.83
C LEU A 19 -0.49 17.27 11.46
N ARG A 20 0.74 16.76 11.47
CA ARG A 20 1.40 16.25 10.26
C ARG A 20 1.01 14.79 10.06
N CYS A 21 0.02 14.56 9.19
CA CYS A 21 -0.46 13.23 8.80
C CYS A 21 -0.02 12.86 7.37
N THR A 22 1.19 13.26 6.97
CA THR A 22 1.70 13.05 5.60
C THR A 22 2.39 11.70 5.39
N GLU A 23 2.55 10.90 6.45
CA GLU A 23 2.99 9.50 6.38
C GLU A 23 4.24 9.34 5.47
N GLY A 24 4.26 8.48 4.45
CA GLY A 24 5.41 8.29 3.57
C GLY A 24 5.77 9.52 2.73
N PHE A 25 4.81 10.42 2.46
CA PHE A 25 5.07 11.71 1.81
C PHE A 25 5.81 12.71 2.71
N THR A 26 6.01 12.39 4.00
CA THR A 26 6.82 13.21 4.92
C THR A 26 8.25 13.41 4.41
N ALA A 27 8.79 12.45 3.65
CA ALA A 27 10.12 12.57 3.06
C ALA A 27 10.26 13.77 2.08
N GLY A 28 9.14 14.23 1.50
CA GLY A 28 9.08 15.41 0.65
C GLY A 28 9.09 16.75 1.40
N LEU A 29 8.94 16.74 2.72
CA LEU A 29 8.96 17.96 3.53
C LEU A 29 10.40 18.36 3.88
N LYS A 30 10.71 19.66 3.75
CA LYS A 30 12.02 20.22 4.07
C LYS A 30 12.48 19.81 5.47
N GLY A 31 13.68 19.23 5.56
CA GLY A 31 14.30 18.79 6.82
C GLY A 31 13.85 17.42 7.33
N LEU A 32 12.87 16.77 6.69
CA LEU A 32 12.24 15.53 7.19
C LEU A 32 12.53 14.30 6.31
N LYS A 33 13.41 14.44 5.31
CA LYS A 33 13.73 13.42 4.31
C LYS A 33 14.04 12.02 4.88
N ARG A 34 14.64 11.95 6.07
CA ARG A 34 15.08 10.69 6.69
C ARG A 34 14.20 10.24 7.86
N THR A 35 13.22 11.05 8.28
CA THR A 35 12.40 10.77 9.46
C THR A 35 11.59 9.49 9.29
N TRP A 36 11.02 9.27 8.10
CA TRP A 36 10.25 8.08 7.75
C TRP A 36 10.89 7.39 6.54
N LEU A 37 10.68 6.08 6.42
CA LEU A 37 10.97 5.32 5.22
C LEU A 37 9.72 5.29 4.34
N PRO A 38 9.67 6.00 3.20
CA PRO A 38 8.61 5.78 2.23
C PRO A 38 8.81 4.42 1.59
N MET A 39 7.93 3.47 1.89
CA MET A 39 7.91 2.15 1.29
C MET A 39 6.71 2.00 0.37
N ASN A 40 6.89 1.31 -0.75
CA ASN A 40 5.80 0.99 -1.67
C ASN A 40 5.23 -0.39 -1.36
N SER A 41 3.91 -0.49 -1.33
CA SER A 41 3.17 -1.75 -1.39
C SER A 41 2.46 -1.84 -2.73
N SER A 42 2.37 -3.06 -3.28
CA SER A 42 1.77 -3.30 -4.59
C SER A 42 0.69 -4.37 -4.50
N MET A 43 -0.35 -4.17 -5.29
CA MET A 43 -1.53 -5.03 -5.36
C MET A 43 -1.93 -5.27 -6.81
N ILE A 44 -2.60 -6.41 -7.03
CA ILE A 44 -3.37 -6.71 -8.23
C ILE A 44 -4.79 -7.09 -7.84
N ALA A 45 -5.74 -6.90 -8.76
CA ALA A 45 -7.08 -7.46 -8.65
C ALA A 45 -7.44 -8.20 -9.93
N THR A 46 -8.03 -9.39 -9.76
CA THR A 46 -8.58 -10.16 -10.87
C THR A 46 -9.78 -9.46 -11.50
N GLU A 47 -10.22 -9.92 -12.67
CA GLU A 47 -11.62 -9.74 -13.08
C GLU A 47 -12.59 -10.36 -12.06
N PRO A 48 -13.87 -9.95 -12.03
CA PRO A 48 -14.88 -10.61 -11.21
C PRO A 48 -14.92 -12.10 -11.53
N LEU A 49 -14.76 -12.94 -10.51
CA LEU A 49 -14.69 -14.37 -10.68
C LEU A 49 -16.10 -14.95 -10.71
N PRO A 50 -16.40 -15.86 -11.66
CA PRO A 50 -17.69 -16.52 -11.73
C PRO A 50 -17.89 -17.44 -10.51
N ALA A 51 -19.14 -17.63 -10.10
CA ALA A 51 -19.52 -18.45 -8.94
C ALA A 51 -18.81 -19.81 -8.88
N ARG A 52 -18.70 -20.53 -10.00
CA ARG A 52 -18.00 -21.82 -10.08
C ARG A 52 -16.55 -21.81 -9.55
N ILE A 53 -15.84 -20.68 -9.72
CA ILE A 53 -14.48 -20.55 -9.20
C ILE A 53 -14.52 -20.39 -7.68
N TRP A 54 -15.45 -19.59 -7.16
CA TRP A 54 -15.66 -19.45 -5.71
C TRP A 54 -16.11 -20.75 -5.04
N ASP A 55 -16.99 -21.50 -5.70
CA ASP A 55 -17.44 -22.82 -5.22
C ASP A 55 -16.27 -23.80 -5.10
N THR A 56 -15.30 -23.71 -6.02
CA THR A 56 -14.07 -24.52 -5.99
C THR A 56 -13.10 -24.05 -4.91
N ILE A 57 -12.93 -22.73 -4.74
CA ILE A 57 -12.02 -22.15 -3.74
C ILE A 57 -12.54 -22.40 -2.32
N GLY A 58 -13.86 -22.37 -2.11
CA GLY A 58 -14.48 -22.56 -0.80
C GLY A 58 -14.37 -21.36 0.16
N TRP A 59 -13.86 -20.21 -0.30
CA TRP A 59 -13.68 -18.99 0.50
C TRP A 59 -14.90 -18.08 0.41
N GLN A 60 -15.87 -18.31 1.32
CA GLN A 60 -17.18 -17.65 1.28
C GLN A 60 -17.30 -16.42 2.19
N GLY A 61 -16.61 -16.40 3.34
CA GLY A 61 -16.79 -15.35 4.36
C GLY A 61 -16.03 -14.05 4.10
N ARG A 62 -15.27 -13.96 2.99
CA ARG A 62 -14.50 -12.76 2.59
C ARG A 62 -13.45 -12.35 3.64
N GLU A 63 -13.04 -13.29 4.47
CA GLU A 63 -12.03 -13.12 5.52
C GLU A 63 -10.70 -12.70 4.89
N THR A 64 -10.00 -11.73 5.47
CA THR A 64 -8.66 -11.39 4.99
C THR A 64 -7.71 -12.57 5.20
N LEU A 65 -7.04 -12.98 4.13
CA LEU A 65 -5.99 -13.98 4.17
C LEU A 65 -4.63 -13.29 4.31
N GLY A 66 -3.74 -13.88 5.09
CA GLY A 66 -2.34 -13.49 5.16
C GLY A 66 -1.46 -14.71 5.31
N ASP A 67 -0.25 -14.68 4.75
CA ASP A 67 0.76 -15.69 5.04
C ASP A 67 1.78 -15.20 6.08
N MET A 68 2.54 -16.16 6.62
CA MET A 68 3.66 -15.91 7.51
C MET A 68 5.00 -16.07 6.76
N ALA A 69 4.98 -16.01 5.43
CA ALA A 69 6.18 -16.18 4.62
C ALA A 69 6.97 -14.87 4.54
N HIS A 70 8.26 -14.95 4.21
CA HIS A 70 9.16 -13.79 4.13
C HIS A 70 8.73 -12.67 3.15
N ALA A 71 7.75 -12.93 2.28
CA ALA A 71 7.23 -11.96 1.31
C ALA A 71 5.88 -11.32 1.70
N TYR A 72 5.31 -11.64 2.87
CA TYR A 72 4.01 -11.17 3.39
C TYR A 72 2.95 -10.99 2.32
N LEU A 73 2.21 -12.06 2.04
CA LEU A 73 0.97 -12.02 1.29
C LEU A 73 -0.14 -11.39 2.13
N TYR A 74 -1.02 -10.64 1.46
CA TYR A 74 -2.39 -10.44 1.95
C TYR A 74 -3.38 -10.53 0.78
N ALA A 75 -4.55 -11.12 1.01
CA ALA A 75 -5.59 -11.22 0.00
C ALA A 75 -6.98 -11.05 0.59
N GLN A 76 -7.91 -10.52 -0.22
CA GLN A 76 -9.32 -10.40 0.15
C GLN A 76 -10.24 -10.62 -1.07
N ARG A 77 -11.37 -11.28 -0.84
CA ARG A 77 -12.49 -11.31 -1.79
C ARG A 77 -13.25 -9.99 -1.73
N THR A 78 -13.21 -9.22 -2.81
CA THR A 78 -13.89 -7.91 -2.90
C THR A 78 -15.41 -8.08 -3.01
N ALA A 79 -16.18 -7.04 -2.65
CA ALA A 79 -17.64 -7.06 -2.68
C ALA A 79 -18.23 -7.43 -4.06
N ASP A 80 -17.53 -7.12 -5.13
CA ASP A 80 -17.84 -7.45 -6.53
C ASP A 80 -17.16 -8.74 -7.02
N ASP A 81 -16.75 -9.61 -6.10
CA ASP A 81 -16.30 -10.97 -6.35
C ASP A 81 -14.98 -11.11 -7.12
N ARG A 82 -14.01 -10.23 -6.86
CA ARG A 82 -12.61 -10.36 -7.31
C ARG A 82 -11.75 -10.92 -6.19
N ILE A 83 -10.56 -11.43 -6.54
CA ILE A 83 -9.46 -11.56 -5.58
C ILE A 83 -8.58 -10.32 -5.70
N ALA A 84 -8.53 -9.51 -4.65
CA ALA A 84 -7.51 -8.49 -4.47
C ALA A 84 -6.36 -9.09 -3.66
N ILE A 85 -5.16 -9.10 -4.23
CA ILE A 85 -3.99 -9.74 -3.64
C ILE A 85 -2.79 -8.79 -3.72
N GLY A 86 -2.12 -8.62 -2.59
CA GLY A 86 -0.95 -7.77 -2.44
C GLY A 86 0.19 -8.48 -1.75
N GLY A 87 1.35 -7.85 -1.82
CA GLY A 87 2.56 -8.36 -1.20
C GLY A 87 3.77 -7.48 -1.45
N ARG A 88 4.95 -7.96 -1.06
CA ARG A 88 6.20 -7.21 -1.22
C ARG A 88 6.62 -7.13 -2.70
N GLY A 89 6.51 -5.94 -3.29
CA GLY A 89 7.04 -5.60 -4.62
C GLY A 89 8.47 -5.07 -4.57
N TYR A 90 8.78 -4.00 -5.33
CA TYR A 90 9.98 -3.18 -5.12
C TYR A 90 9.67 -2.14 -4.04
N PRO A 91 9.98 -2.42 -2.76
CA PRO A 91 9.31 -1.74 -1.67
C PRO A 91 10.00 -0.43 -1.30
N TYR A 92 11.16 -0.10 -1.88
CA TYR A 92 11.87 1.13 -1.57
C TYR A 92 12.49 1.72 -2.82
N ARG A 93 12.12 2.97 -3.13
CA ARG A 93 12.78 3.75 -4.17
C ARG A 93 13.94 4.51 -3.55
N TYR A 94 15.09 4.45 -4.22
CA TYR A 94 16.33 5.01 -3.71
C TYR A 94 16.17 6.49 -3.31
N GLY A 95 16.85 6.90 -2.24
CA GLY A 95 16.84 8.29 -1.79
C GLY A 95 15.52 8.77 -1.17
N SER A 96 14.67 7.85 -0.71
CA SER A 96 13.34 8.14 -0.14
C SER A 96 12.41 8.81 -1.17
N ALA A 97 12.55 8.41 -2.43
CA ALA A 97 11.63 8.82 -3.48
C ALA A 97 10.27 8.14 -3.29
N THR A 98 9.20 8.84 -3.67
CA THR A 98 7.84 8.31 -3.74
C THR A 98 7.46 8.05 -5.19
N ASP A 99 6.43 7.24 -5.44
CA ASP A 99 5.77 7.20 -6.75
C ASP A 99 4.88 8.44 -6.93
N ASN A 100 4.51 8.72 -8.18
CA ASN A 100 3.67 9.87 -8.53
C ASN A 100 2.35 9.45 -9.19
N ASP A 101 2.25 8.21 -9.65
CA ASP A 101 1.16 7.71 -10.50
C ASP A 101 0.58 6.37 -10.03
N GLY A 102 1.06 5.83 -8.90
CA GLY A 102 0.57 4.57 -8.33
C GLY A 102 0.79 3.35 -9.22
N ARG A 103 1.73 3.39 -10.17
CA ARG A 103 1.96 2.26 -11.09
C ARG A 103 2.85 1.18 -10.48
N THR A 104 2.33 -0.05 -10.48
CA THR A 104 3.09 -1.25 -10.15
C THR A 104 3.98 -1.71 -11.30
N GLN A 105 5.18 -2.20 -10.97
CA GLN A 105 6.13 -2.68 -11.97
C GLN A 105 5.64 -4.00 -12.60
N PRO A 106 5.82 -4.22 -13.92
CA PRO A 106 5.40 -5.46 -14.58
C PRO A 106 5.91 -6.75 -13.91
N ALA A 107 7.15 -6.73 -13.40
CA ALA A 107 7.73 -7.86 -12.68
C ALA A 107 6.98 -8.17 -11.37
N THR A 108 6.51 -7.15 -10.65
CA THR A 108 5.69 -7.33 -9.43
C THR A 108 4.30 -7.84 -9.78
N ILE A 109 3.70 -7.38 -10.88
CA ILE A 109 2.41 -7.90 -11.37
C ILE A 109 2.54 -9.39 -11.68
N ALA A 110 3.60 -9.79 -12.39
CA ALA A 110 3.87 -11.19 -12.72
C ALA A 110 4.06 -12.04 -11.45
N ALA A 111 4.87 -11.57 -10.49
CA ALA A 111 5.10 -12.28 -9.23
C ALA A 111 3.81 -12.45 -8.40
N LEU A 112 2.96 -11.43 -8.34
CA LEU A 112 1.66 -11.50 -7.67
C LEU A 112 0.69 -12.43 -8.40
N ARG A 113 0.71 -12.47 -9.74
CA ARG A 113 -0.06 -13.43 -10.53
C ARG A 113 0.38 -14.87 -10.25
N ASP A 114 1.67 -15.13 -10.20
CA ASP A 114 2.20 -16.46 -9.90
C ASP A 114 1.82 -16.92 -8.49
N LEU A 115 1.84 -15.98 -7.53
CA LEU A 115 1.37 -16.23 -6.17
C LEU A 115 -0.13 -16.52 -6.12
N LEU A 116 -0.94 -15.73 -6.83
CA LEU A 116 -2.38 -15.95 -6.94
C LEU A 116 -2.69 -17.37 -7.44
N VAL A 117 -2.07 -17.79 -8.55
CA VAL A 117 -2.30 -19.12 -9.14
C VAL A 117 -1.79 -20.24 -8.23
N ARG A 118 -0.69 -20.02 -7.50
CA ARG A 118 -0.19 -21.00 -6.53
C ARG A 118 -1.16 -21.23 -5.37
N LEU A 119 -1.80 -20.16 -4.87
CA LEU A 119 -2.77 -20.24 -3.79
C LEU A 119 -4.13 -20.75 -4.27
N PHE A 120 -4.53 -20.35 -5.48
CA PHE A 120 -5.82 -20.67 -6.06
C PHE A 120 -5.65 -21.19 -7.50
N PRO A 121 -5.27 -22.46 -7.72
CA PRO A 121 -4.95 -22.99 -9.05
C PRO A 121 -6.05 -22.79 -10.10
N THR A 122 -7.32 -22.75 -9.68
CA THR A 122 -8.48 -22.47 -10.55
C THR A 122 -8.44 -21.07 -11.19
N THR A 123 -7.56 -20.16 -10.75
CA THR A 123 -7.42 -18.81 -11.33
C THR A 123 -6.36 -18.72 -12.43
N ALA A 124 -5.74 -19.82 -12.88
CA ALA A 124 -4.68 -19.79 -13.88
C ALA A 124 -5.03 -19.03 -15.18
N GLY A 125 -6.29 -19.17 -15.63
CA GLY A 125 -6.82 -18.51 -16.84
C GLY A 125 -7.49 -17.15 -16.60
N VAL A 126 -7.54 -16.67 -15.35
CA VAL A 126 -8.22 -15.43 -14.98
C VAL A 126 -7.36 -14.22 -15.36
N ARG A 127 -8.01 -13.15 -15.84
CA ARG A 127 -7.34 -11.88 -16.17
C ARG A 127 -7.10 -11.04 -14.93
N ILE A 128 -6.02 -10.26 -14.97
CA ILE A 128 -5.75 -9.20 -14.00
C ILE A 128 -6.30 -7.90 -14.59
N ASP A 129 -7.35 -7.35 -13.98
CA ASP A 129 -8.01 -6.12 -14.43
C ASP A 129 -7.31 -4.88 -13.90
N HIS A 130 -6.75 -4.97 -12.69
CA HIS A 130 -6.15 -3.84 -12.02
C HIS A 130 -4.82 -4.19 -11.39
N ALA A 131 -3.90 -3.23 -11.41
CA ALA A 131 -2.64 -3.28 -10.68
C ALA A 131 -2.27 -1.87 -10.23
N TRP A 132 -1.91 -1.72 -8.96
CA TRP A 132 -1.56 -0.42 -8.39
C TRP A 132 -0.56 -0.56 -7.24
N SER A 133 0.15 0.53 -6.97
CA SER A 133 1.02 0.69 -5.81
C SER A 133 0.62 1.92 -5.02
N GLY A 134 0.95 1.88 -3.73
CA GLY A 134 0.81 3.03 -2.84
C GLY A 134 2.03 3.16 -1.95
N VAL A 135 2.30 4.38 -1.52
CA VAL A 135 3.35 4.69 -0.54
C VAL A 135 2.77 4.60 0.86
N LEU A 136 3.45 3.84 1.71
CA LEU A 136 3.35 3.87 3.14
C LEU A 136 4.65 4.40 3.75
N GLY A 137 4.63 4.73 5.03
CA GLY A 137 5.58 5.54 5.74
C GLY A 137 5.94 4.75 6.97
N VAL A 138 7.10 4.13 6.90
CA VAL A 138 7.56 3.21 7.92
C VAL A 138 8.45 3.98 8.91
N PRO A 139 8.07 4.04 10.21
CA PRO A 139 8.95 4.49 11.27
C PRO A 139 10.26 3.70 11.25
N ARG A 140 11.38 4.31 11.65
CA ARG A 140 12.68 3.63 11.63
C ARG A 140 12.78 2.44 12.58
N ASP A 141 11.98 2.46 13.63
CA ASP A 141 11.81 1.40 14.63
C ASP A 141 10.61 0.50 14.36
N TRP A 142 9.89 0.69 13.26
CA TRP A 142 8.67 -0.04 12.88
C TRP A 142 7.51 0.07 13.89
N CYS A 143 7.56 1.04 14.80
CA CYS A 143 6.51 1.25 15.81
C CYS A 143 5.61 2.43 15.42
N ALA A 144 4.29 2.21 15.44
CA ALA A 144 3.34 3.30 15.29
C ALA A 144 3.63 4.38 16.35
N THR A 145 3.76 5.63 15.91
CA THR A 145 4.19 6.72 16.77
C THR A 145 3.37 7.97 16.56
N VAL A 146 3.09 8.66 17.67
CA VAL A 146 2.53 10.00 17.72
C VAL A 146 3.41 10.81 18.64
N THR A 147 3.86 11.97 18.18
CA THR A 147 4.72 12.87 18.97
C THR A 147 4.14 14.27 18.95
N LEU A 148 4.16 14.94 20.10
CA LEU A 148 3.80 16.34 20.24
C LEU A 148 5.04 17.15 20.60
N ASP A 149 5.45 18.05 19.71
CA ASP A 149 6.43 19.09 20.01
C ASP A 149 5.68 20.39 20.31
N ARG A 150 5.69 20.83 21.58
CA ARG A 150 5.01 22.08 22.00
C ARG A 150 5.77 23.35 21.60
N SER A 151 7.02 23.22 21.17
CA SER A 151 7.84 24.36 20.72
C SER A 151 7.53 24.78 19.28
N THR A 152 6.81 23.93 18.54
CA THR A 152 6.38 24.16 17.15
C THR A 152 4.85 24.16 17.04
#